data_AF-A0A5C6TB46-F1
#
_entry.id   AF-A0A5C6TB46-F1
#
_cell.length_a   1.000
_cell.length_b   1.000
_cell.length_c   1.000
_cell.angle_alpha   90.00
_cell.angle_beta   90.00
_cell.angle_gamma   90.00
#
_symmetry.space_group_name_H-M   'P 1'
#
loop_
_entity.id
_entity.type
_entity.pdbx_description
1 polymer ?
#
loop_
_entity_poly.entity_id
_entity_poly.type
_entity_poly.pdbx_seq_one_letter_code
_entity_poly.pdbx_strand_id
1 'polypeptide(L)'
;PIAFCHRAYRYPEQYPKGLADVAGYWAESKILGGVVLFDRGETEQDCNAMWIHGDLIRGPRTLYSPTKEQFDALTRFLTNPLEEGLTCPFPIHGASVNRPRWHPYHAFAYYHIFRDRYERKLPPNPPQPGCVEDGMDWPELDDRRILLLGGFSNAQGEPYVNDDEYAAATVRIKNITPSSPLWRPSEI
;
A
#
# COMPACT_ATOMS: atom_id res chain seq x y z
N PRO A 1 2.52 0.71 24.74
CA PRO A 1 2.94 1.95 24.04
C PRO A 1 3.18 1.68 22.55
N ILE A 2 2.51 2.42 21.67
CA ILE A 2 2.81 2.41 20.23
C ILE A 2 3.76 3.59 20.00
N ALA A 3 4.90 3.37 19.33
CA ALA A 3 5.82 4.46 19.04
C ALA A 3 5.10 5.51 18.17
N PHE A 4 5.06 6.77 18.60
CA PHE A 4 4.52 7.90 17.85
C PHE A 4 5.54 8.36 16.80
N CYS A 5 5.94 7.47 15.90
CA CYS A 5 6.90 7.77 14.85
C CYS A 5 6.67 6.89 13.63
N HIS A 6 6.90 7.45 12.45
CA HIS A 6 6.95 6.71 11.19
C HIS A 6 8.38 6.63 10.67
N ARG A 7 8.88 5.41 10.40
CA ARG A 7 10.30 5.16 10.10
C ARG A 7 10.80 5.87 8.84
N ALA A 8 9.94 6.06 7.85
CA ALA A 8 10.25 6.73 6.60
C ALA A 8 10.30 8.27 6.68
N TYR A 9 9.60 8.90 7.63
CA TYR A 9 9.42 10.36 7.70
C TYR A 9 10.11 10.91 8.95
N ARG A 10 11.44 11.01 8.96
CA ARG A 10 12.22 11.31 10.19
C ARG A 10 13.38 12.29 10.01
N TYR A 11 13.56 12.83 8.81
CA TYR A 11 14.69 13.70 8.45
C TYR A 11 14.23 15.16 8.40
N PRO A 12 14.18 15.89 9.54
CA PRO A 12 13.65 17.25 9.61
C PRO A 12 14.31 18.19 8.60
N GLU A 13 15.59 18.01 8.31
CA GLU A 13 16.36 18.81 7.36
C GLU A 13 15.81 18.83 5.92
N GLN A 14 14.93 17.88 5.56
CA GLN A 14 14.29 17.87 4.24
C GLN A 14 13.09 18.81 4.16
N TYR A 15 12.40 19.03 5.27
CA TYR A 15 11.10 19.66 5.27
C TYR A 15 11.20 21.19 5.45
N PRO A 16 10.40 21.99 4.74
CA PRO A 16 10.41 23.45 4.87
C PRO A 16 10.20 23.97 6.30
N LYS A 17 9.43 23.25 7.14
CA LYS A 17 9.18 23.59 8.56
C LYS A 17 9.86 22.63 9.52
N GLY A 18 10.83 21.84 9.05
CA GLY A 18 11.66 21.00 9.89
C GLY A 18 10.88 19.96 10.70
N LEU A 19 11.07 19.99 12.03
CA LEU A 19 10.44 19.06 12.97
C LEU A 19 8.91 19.16 13.00
N ALA A 20 8.33 20.31 12.67
CA ALA A 20 6.87 20.47 12.66
C ALA A 20 6.23 19.59 11.58
N ASP A 21 6.84 19.52 10.40
CA ASP A 21 6.35 18.67 9.30
C ASP A 21 6.52 17.18 9.67
N VAL A 22 7.67 16.80 10.25
CA VAL A 22 7.89 15.43 10.77
C VAL A 22 6.81 15.02 11.77
N ALA A 23 6.50 15.89 12.74
CA ALA A 23 5.45 15.64 13.71
C ALA A 23 4.06 15.51 13.05
N GLY A 24 3.79 16.31 12.02
CA GLY A 24 2.58 16.21 11.19
C GLY A 24 2.44 14.84 10.54
N TYR A 25 3.49 14.35 9.87
CA TYR A 25 3.50 13.01 9.27
C TYR A 25 3.29 11.89 10.31
N TRP A 26 3.89 12.01 11.49
CA TRP A 26 3.70 11.03 12.57
C TRP A 26 2.28 11.05 13.14
N ALA A 27 1.71 12.24 13.35
CA ALA A 27 0.35 12.39 13.83
C ALA A 27 -0.65 11.80 12.84
N GLU A 28 -0.50 12.15 11.57
CA GLU A 28 -1.33 11.61 10.50
C GLU A 28 -1.24 10.08 10.43
N SER A 29 -0.04 9.54 10.54
CA SER A 29 0.16 8.10 10.54
C SER A 29 -0.61 7.38 11.64
N LYS A 30 -0.87 8.03 12.77
CA LYS A 30 -1.68 7.47 13.86
C LYS A 30 -3.17 7.70 13.67
N ILE A 31 -3.56 8.84 13.10
CA ILE A 31 -4.97 9.19 12.89
C ILE A 31 -5.52 8.39 11.69
N LEU A 32 -4.87 8.46 10.53
CA LEU A 32 -5.36 7.88 9.28
C LEU A 32 -4.94 6.42 9.08
N GLY A 33 -4.00 5.91 9.87
CA GLY A 33 -3.43 4.55 9.73
C GLY A 33 -2.17 4.49 8.87
N GLY A 34 -1.71 5.63 8.36
CA GLY A 34 -0.50 5.81 7.57
C GLY A 34 -0.40 7.24 7.05
N VAL A 35 0.66 7.55 6.31
CA VAL A 35 0.79 8.83 5.60
C VAL A 35 0.09 8.73 4.25
N VAL A 36 -0.80 9.66 3.96
CA VAL A 36 -1.52 9.77 2.70
C VAL A 36 -0.67 10.46 1.65
N LEU A 37 -0.48 9.75 0.53
CA LEU A 37 0.28 10.16 -0.64
C LEU A 37 -0.65 10.24 -1.86
N PHE A 38 -0.25 11.01 -2.86
CA PHE A 38 -1.03 11.20 -4.07
C PHE A 38 -0.21 10.84 -5.30
N ASP A 39 -0.84 10.20 -6.27
CA ASP A 39 -0.32 10.15 -7.63
C ASP A 39 -0.46 11.55 -8.25
N ARG A 40 0.69 12.21 -8.43
CA ARG A 40 0.75 13.59 -8.92
C ARG A 40 0.81 13.70 -10.44
N GLY A 41 0.81 12.57 -11.16
CA GLY A 41 1.00 12.55 -12.62
C GLY A 41 2.38 13.08 -13.05
N GLU A 42 2.64 13.07 -14.36
CA GLU A 42 3.92 13.53 -14.93
C GLU A 42 4.18 15.03 -14.71
N THR A 43 3.12 15.83 -14.62
CA THR A 43 3.20 17.28 -14.35
C THR A 43 3.45 17.58 -12.88
N GLU A 44 3.24 16.58 -12.02
CA GLU A 44 3.26 16.64 -10.57
C GLU A 44 2.28 17.63 -9.93
N GLN A 45 1.27 18.07 -10.68
CA GLN A 45 0.20 18.95 -10.19
C GLN A 45 -1.13 18.20 -10.00
N ASP A 46 -1.20 16.96 -10.46
CA ASP A 46 -2.44 16.19 -10.45
C ASP A 46 -2.67 15.52 -9.10
N CYS A 47 -3.83 14.88 -8.97
CA CYS A 47 -4.21 14.06 -7.83
C CYS A 47 -4.99 12.85 -8.34
N ASN A 48 -4.34 12.04 -9.17
CA ASN A 48 -4.97 10.96 -9.94
C ASN A 48 -5.45 9.80 -9.05
N ALA A 49 -4.74 9.54 -7.95
CA ALA A 49 -5.05 8.47 -7.02
C ALA A 49 -4.51 8.77 -5.62
N MET A 50 -5.15 8.17 -4.61
CA MET A 50 -4.74 8.25 -3.22
C MET A 50 -4.08 6.93 -2.76
N TRP A 51 -2.96 7.06 -2.06
CA TRP A 51 -2.17 5.95 -1.54
C TRP A 51 -1.89 6.15 -0.05
N ILE A 52 -1.71 5.06 0.69
CA ILE A 52 -1.38 5.09 2.12
C ILE A 52 -0.06 4.37 2.34
N HIS A 53 0.87 5.04 3.01
CA HIS A 53 2.10 4.46 3.55
C HIS A 53 1.86 4.10 5.03
N GLY A 54 1.58 2.82 5.29
CA GLY A 54 1.25 2.34 6.63
C GLY A 54 2.44 2.36 7.60
N ASP A 55 2.14 2.39 8.90
CA ASP A 55 3.13 2.48 9.99
C ASP A 55 3.02 1.36 11.04
N LEU A 56 2.26 0.32 10.72
CA LEU A 56 2.17 -0.84 11.60
C LEU A 56 3.47 -1.63 11.55
N ILE A 57 4.01 -1.99 12.72
CA ILE A 57 5.26 -2.77 12.85
C ILE A 57 5.18 -4.10 12.09
N ARG A 58 3.99 -4.72 12.08
CA ARG A 58 3.68 -5.95 11.35
C ARG A 58 2.71 -5.71 10.18
N GLY A 59 2.65 -4.46 9.72
CA GLY A 59 1.87 -4.08 8.55
C GLY A 59 2.69 -4.17 7.26
N PRO A 60 2.05 -3.84 6.13
CA PRO A 60 2.76 -3.77 4.87
C PRO A 60 3.70 -2.56 4.85
N ARG A 61 4.89 -2.74 4.32
CA ARG A 61 5.88 -1.72 3.98
C ARG A 61 5.64 -1.11 2.60
N THR A 62 4.89 -1.80 1.74
CA THR A 62 4.39 -1.24 0.48
C THR A 62 3.33 -0.17 0.71
N LEU A 63 3.25 0.78 -0.22
CA LEU A 63 2.09 1.65 -0.33
C LEU A 63 0.90 0.85 -0.86
N TYR A 64 -0.29 1.23 -0.42
CA TYR A 64 -1.53 0.59 -0.84
C TYR A 64 -2.63 1.62 -1.07
N SER A 65 -3.47 1.38 -2.06
CA SER A 65 -4.68 2.14 -2.27
C SER A 65 -5.76 1.67 -1.27
N PRO A 66 -6.62 2.57 -0.77
CA PRO A 66 -7.84 2.13 -0.10
C PRO A 66 -8.71 1.31 -1.06
N THR A 67 -9.46 0.35 -0.53
CA THR A 67 -10.51 -0.28 -1.35
C THR A 67 -11.60 0.74 -1.66
N LYS A 68 -12.47 0.42 -2.63
CA LYS A 68 -13.62 1.27 -2.96
C LYS A 68 -14.48 1.53 -1.72
N GLU A 69 -14.72 0.51 -0.90
CA GLU A 69 -15.52 0.60 0.33
C GLU A 69 -14.85 1.51 1.36
N GLN A 70 -13.52 1.40 1.53
CA GLN A 70 -12.76 2.27 2.43
C GLN A 70 -12.77 3.73 1.95
N PHE A 71 -12.64 3.95 0.64
CA PHE A 71 -12.66 5.29 0.05
C PHE A 71 -14.06 5.94 0.10
N ASP A 72 -15.10 5.16 -0.16
CA ASP A 72 -16.49 5.61 -0.06
C ASP A 72 -16.84 5.97 1.40
N ALA A 73 -16.41 5.13 2.36
CA ALA A 73 -16.60 5.41 3.79
C ALA A 73 -15.85 6.66 4.25
N LEU A 74 -14.60 6.85 3.77
CA LEU A 74 -13.82 8.06 3.98
C LEU A 74 -14.55 9.30 3.44
N THR A 75 -14.98 9.25 2.19
CA THR A 75 -15.65 10.37 1.53
C THR A 75 -16.92 10.72 2.28
N ARG A 76 -17.76 9.73 2.59
CA ARG A 76 -18.99 9.92 3.36
C ARG A 76 -18.73 10.57 4.72
N PHE A 77 -17.68 10.13 5.42
CA PHE A 77 -17.31 10.70 6.72
C PHE A 77 -16.85 12.16 6.63
N LEU A 78 -16.13 12.53 5.57
CA LEU A 78 -15.59 13.89 5.39
C LEU A 78 -16.62 14.88 4.82
N THR A 79 -17.58 14.43 4.01
CA THR A 79 -18.51 15.33 3.31
C THR A 79 -19.86 15.48 3.98
N ASN A 80 -20.29 14.51 4.79
CA ASN A 80 -21.58 14.60 5.45
C ASN A 80 -21.48 15.48 6.70
N PRO A 81 -22.52 16.28 7.01
CA PRO A 81 -22.65 16.84 8.35
C PRO A 81 -22.63 15.68 9.35
N LEU A 82 -22.08 15.92 10.55
CA LEU A 82 -21.97 14.92 11.61
C LEU A 82 -23.38 14.48 12.06
N GLU A 83 -23.99 13.59 11.30
CA GLU A 83 -25.24 12.92 11.63
C GLU A 83 -24.96 11.86 12.70
N GLU A 84 -25.90 11.68 13.61
CA GLU A 84 -25.84 10.61 14.61
C GLU A 84 -25.75 9.24 13.89
N GLY A 85 -24.66 8.51 14.15
CA GLY A 85 -24.46 7.14 13.64
C GLY A 85 -23.39 6.98 12.56
N LEU A 86 -22.69 8.03 12.12
CA LEU A 86 -21.51 7.83 11.26
C LEU A 86 -20.40 7.10 12.00
N THR A 87 -20.00 5.95 11.47
CA THR A 87 -18.82 5.22 11.95
C THR A 87 -17.56 5.86 11.39
N CYS A 88 -16.59 6.14 12.26
CA CYS A 88 -15.29 6.66 11.84
C CYS A 88 -14.57 5.62 10.97
N PRO A 89 -14.16 5.96 9.73
CA PRO A 89 -13.47 5.03 8.83
C PRO A 89 -11.99 4.86 9.16
N PHE A 90 -11.48 5.62 10.13
CA PHE A 90 -10.08 5.62 10.52
C PHE A 90 -9.79 4.76 11.75
N PRO A 91 -8.58 4.19 11.86
CA PRO A 91 -7.50 4.20 10.87
C PRO A 91 -7.71 3.21 9.71
N ILE A 92 -7.22 3.55 8.51
CA ILE A 92 -7.25 2.66 7.34
C ILE A 92 -5.93 1.87 7.27
N HIS A 93 -6.01 0.59 7.60
CA HIS A 93 -4.87 -0.33 7.55
C HIS A 93 -4.86 -1.14 6.26
N GLY A 94 -3.67 -1.34 5.71
CA GLY A 94 -3.48 -2.14 4.51
C GLY A 94 -3.64 -3.62 4.81
N ALA A 95 -4.55 -4.26 4.09
CA ALA A 95 -4.80 -5.69 4.10
C ALA A 95 -4.59 -6.30 2.71
N SER A 96 -4.63 -7.63 2.58
CA SER A 96 -4.40 -8.31 1.30
C SER A 96 -5.36 -7.88 0.18
N VAL A 97 -6.52 -7.32 0.51
CA VAL A 97 -7.50 -6.77 -0.45
C VAL A 97 -7.11 -5.38 -0.99
N ASN A 98 -6.28 -4.62 -0.28
CA ASN A 98 -5.80 -3.33 -0.72
C ASN A 98 -4.79 -3.53 -1.84
N ARG A 99 -5.20 -3.27 -3.08
CA ARG A 99 -4.41 -3.55 -4.28
C ARG A 99 -4.70 -2.48 -5.35
N PRO A 100 -3.72 -2.17 -6.21
CA PRO A 100 -2.41 -2.81 -6.29
C PRO A 100 -1.43 -2.23 -5.24
N ARG A 101 -0.20 -2.75 -5.17
CA ARG A 101 0.83 -2.34 -4.19
C ARG A 101 1.97 -1.60 -4.86
N TRP A 102 2.52 -0.60 -4.18
CA TRP A 102 3.74 0.10 -4.65
C TRP A 102 4.89 -0.04 -3.67
N HIS A 103 6.07 -0.39 -4.17
CA HIS A 103 7.28 -0.21 -3.38
C HIS A 103 7.51 1.30 -3.17
N PRO A 104 7.72 1.81 -1.93
CA PRO A 104 7.83 3.24 -1.67
C PRO A 104 8.91 3.92 -2.51
N TYR A 105 10.08 3.29 -2.67
CA TYR A 105 11.15 3.82 -3.53
C TYR A 105 10.67 4.05 -4.97
N HIS A 106 10.08 3.04 -5.64
CA HIS A 106 9.65 3.16 -7.03
C HIS A 106 8.54 4.19 -7.18
N ALA A 107 7.55 4.16 -6.28
CA ALA A 107 6.47 5.15 -6.22
C ALA A 107 6.99 6.58 -6.23
N PHE A 108 7.99 6.89 -5.41
CA PHE A 108 8.58 8.24 -5.36
C PHE A 108 9.48 8.53 -6.56
N ALA A 109 10.40 7.61 -6.87
CA ALA A 109 11.49 7.86 -7.81
C ALA A 109 11.02 7.94 -9.27
N TYR A 110 9.99 7.15 -9.64
CA TYR A 110 9.67 6.88 -11.04
C TYR A 110 8.20 7.12 -11.39
N TYR A 111 7.29 7.16 -10.40
CA TYR A 111 5.85 7.19 -10.65
C TYR A 111 5.15 8.39 -10.02
N HIS A 112 5.91 9.38 -9.53
CA HIS A 112 5.37 10.64 -9.00
C HIS A 112 4.30 10.46 -7.89
N ILE A 113 4.42 9.40 -7.09
CA ILE A 113 3.53 9.14 -5.94
C ILE A 113 4.18 9.66 -4.67
N PHE A 114 3.75 10.85 -4.25
CA PHE A 114 4.17 11.53 -3.03
C PHE A 114 3.18 12.62 -2.63
N ARG A 115 3.22 13.05 -1.36
CA ARG A 115 2.57 14.30 -0.95
C ARG A 115 3.38 15.49 -1.40
N ASP A 116 4.66 15.50 -1.03
CA ASP A 116 5.62 16.58 -1.29
C ASP A 116 6.94 16.03 -1.83
N ARG A 117 7.64 16.77 -2.69
CA ARG A 117 8.96 16.39 -3.24
C ARG A 117 10.07 16.25 -2.18
N TYR A 118 9.87 16.80 -0.99
CA TYR A 118 10.84 16.74 0.09
C TYR A 118 10.54 15.64 1.12
N GLU A 119 9.47 14.86 0.95
CA GLU A 119 8.98 13.99 2.03
C GLU A 119 9.90 12.81 2.36
N ARG A 120 10.79 12.43 1.45
CA ARG A 120 11.65 11.23 1.55
C ARG A 120 13.05 11.50 1.05
N LYS A 121 14.04 10.90 1.71
CA LYS A 121 15.43 10.83 1.23
C LYS A 121 15.64 9.48 0.58
N LEU A 122 15.68 9.44 -0.74
CA LEU A 122 15.95 8.20 -1.44
C LEU A 122 17.44 7.83 -1.34
N PRO A 123 17.76 6.54 -1.12
CA PRO A 123 19.12 6.07 -1.35
C PRO A 123 19.50 6.26 -2.84
N PRO A 124 20.80 6.36 -3.17
CA PRO A 124 21.24 6.59 -4.55
C PRO A 124 20.83 5.47 -5.52
N ASN A 125 20.70 4.25 -5.00
CA ASN A 125 20.34 3.08 -5.76
C ASN A 125 18.98 2.56 -5.30
N PRO A 126 18.16 1.97 -6.20
CA PRO A 126 16.96 1.28 -5.79
C PRO A 126 17.29 0.17 -4.79
N PRO A 127 16.39 -0.09 -3.83
CA PRO A 127 16.58 -1.21 -2.92
C PRO A 127 16.67 -2.50 -3.73
N GLN A 128 17.68 -3.30 -3.42
CA GLN A 128 17.77 -4.66 -3.92
C GLN A 128 16.52 -5.42 -3.45
N PRO A 129 15.94 -6.29 -4.29
CA PRO A 129 14.93 -7.23 -3.83
C PRO A 129 15.43 -7.92 -2.56
N GLY A 130 14.63 -7.86 -1.50
CA GLY A 130 15.01 -8.48 -0.23
C GLY A 130 15.20 -9.98 -0.40
N CYS A 131 16.00 -10.60 0.45
CA CYS A 131 16.07 -12.06 0.52
C CYS A 131 14.75 -12.71 0.97
N VAL A 132 13.80 -11.92 1.49
CA VAL A 132 12.44 -12.36 1.83
C VAL A 132 11.44 -11.32 1.31
N GLU A 133 10.60 -11.75 0.38
CA GLU A 133 9.38 -11.05 -0.04
C GLU A 133 8.19 -11.87 0.49
N ASP A 134 7.18 -11.19 1.05
CA ASP A 134 6.05 -11.85 1.69
C ASP A 134 4.70 -11.35 1.16
N GLY A 135 3.65 -12.13 1.44
CA GLY A 135 2.27 -11.82 1.05
C GLY A 135 1.65 -10.63 1.78
N MET A 136 2.27 -10.16 2.87
CA MET A 136 1.81 -8.96 3.57
C MET A 136 2.16 -7.71 2.75
N ASP A 137 3.41 -7.64 2.27
CA ASP A 137 3.91 -6.60 1.38
C ASP A 137 3.33 -6.75 -0.03
N TRP A 138 3.32 -7.97 -0.57
CA TRP A 138 2.91 -8.28 -1.94
C TRP A 138 1.86 -9.40 -1.97
N PRO A 139 0.56 -9.08 -1.79
CA PRO A 139 -0.53 -10.06 -1.73
C PRO A 139 -0.60 -11.01 -2.93
N GLU A 140 -0.09 -10.60 -4.08
CA GLU A 140 0.04 -11.43 -5.28
C GLU A 140 1.00 -12.62 -5.13
N LEU A 141 1.94 -12.60 -4.17
CA LEU A 141 2.79 -13.75 -3.88
C LEU A 141 1.99 -14.91 -3.29
N ASP A 142 0.97 -14.61 -2.49
CA ASP A 142 0.04 -15.62 -1.99
C ASP A 142 -0.87 -16.13 -3.10
N ASP A 143 -1.34 -15.25 -4.01
CA ASP A 143 -2.08 -15.70 -5.20
C ASP A 143 -1.24 -16.61 -6.09
N ARG A 144 0.05 -16.29 -6.30
CA ARG A 144 0.95 -17.18 -7.05
C ARG A 144 1.07 -18.54 -6.38
N ARG A 145 1.11 -18.60 -5.04
CA ARG A 145 1.11 -19.88 -4.31
C ARG A 145 -0.20 -20.65 -4.54
N ILE A 146 -1.34 -19.99 -4.47
CA ILE A 146 -2.66 -20.57 -4.77
C ILE A 146 -2.67 -21.16 -6.19
N LEU A 147 -2.20 -20.39 -7.18
CA LEU A 147 -2.16 -20.85 -8.58
C LEU A 147 -1.19 -22.02 -8.79
N LEU A 148 -0.05 -22.03 -8.11
CA LEU A 148 0.87 -23.16 -8.15
C LEU A 148 0.24 -24.42 -7.55
N LEU A 149 -0.60 -24.30 -6.53
CA LEU A 149 -1.22 -25.43 -5.83
C LEU A 149 -2.53 -25.92 -6.47
N GLY A 150 -3.18 -25.13 -7.32
CA GLY A 150 -4.48 -25.47 -7.92
C GLY A 150 -4.51 -26.72 -8.80
N GLY A 151 -3.36 -27.22 -9.26
CA GLY A 151 -3.24 -28.48 -9.99
C GLY A 151 -2.88 -29.69 -9.12
N PHE A 152 -2.75 -29.51 -7.80
CA PHE A 152 -2.28 -30.54 -6.89
C PHE A 152 -3.36 -30.97 -5.90
N SER A 153 -3.37 -32.26 -5.59
CA SER A 153 -4.20 -32.86 -4.55
C SER A 153 -3.33 -33.49 -3.46
N ASN A 154 -3.88 -33.59 -2.25
CA ASN A 154 -3.25 -34.32 -1.15
C ASN A 154 -3.29 -35.84 -1.37
N ALA A 155 -2.72 -36.60 -0.42
CA ALA A 155 -2.66 -38.06 -0.49
C ALA A 155 -4.05 -38.75 -0.49
N GLN A 156 -5.11 -38.04 -0.09
CA GLN A 156 -6.49 -38.49 -0.08
C GLN A 156 -7.23 -38.14 -1.39
N GLY A 157 -6.58 -37.45 -2.33
CA GLY A 157 -7.18 -37.00 -3.60
C GLY A 157 -7.91 -35.67 -3.53
N GLU A 158 -7.98 -35.04 -2.35
CA GLU A 158 -8.64 -33.75 -2.17
C GLU A 158 -7.74 -32.61 -2.68
N PRO A 159 -8.28 -31.65 -3.44
CA PRO A 159 -7.50 -30.54 -3.99
C PRO A 159 -6.98 -29.64 -2.87
N TYR A 160 -5.75 -29.12 -3.02
CA TYR A 160 -5.18 -28.18 -2.05
C TYR A 160 -5.86 -26.81 -2.07
N VAL A 161 -6.46 -26.45 -3.19
CA VAL A 161 -7.11 -25.17 -3.46
C VAL A 161 -8.41 -25.47 -4.18
N ASN A 162 -9.50 -24.83 -3.76
CA ASN A 162 -10.78 -24.98 -4.45
C ASN A 162 -10.83 -24.12 -5.73
N ASP A 163 -11.71 -24.50 -6.67
CA ASP A 163 -11.81 -23.85 -7.98
C ASP A 163 -12.15 -22.34 -7.89
N ASP A 164 -12.98 -21.94 -6.93
CA ASP A 164 -13.38 -20.54 -6.72
C ASP A 164 -12.19 -19.67 -6.28
N GLU A 165 -11.37 -20.19 -5.36
CA GLU A 165 -10.17 -19.52 -4.87
C GLU A 165 -9.10 -19.43 -5.96
N TYR A 166 -8.94 -20.49 -6.75
CA TYR A 166 -8.06 -20.50 -7.92
C TYR A 166 -8.49 -19.46 -8.97
N ALA A 167 -9.79 -19.42 -9.29
CA ALA A 167 -10.36 -18.45 -10.22
C ALA A 167 -10.16 -17.01 -9.70
N ALA A 168 -10.43 -16.78 -8.42
CA ALA A 168 -10.25 -15.47 -7.81
C ALA A 168 -8.77 -15.04 -7.79
N ALA A 169 -7.83 -15.95 -7.49
CA ALA A 169 -6.40 -15.68 -7.57
C ALA A 169 -5.94 -15.34 -9.00
N THR A 170 -6.51 -16.02 -10.01
CA THR A 170 -6.21 -15.76 -11.43
C THR A 170 -6.61 -14.34 -11.85
N VAL A 171 -7.67 -13.78 -11.26
CA VAL A 171 -8.06 -12.38 -11.49
C VAL A 171 -7.15 -11.44 -10.70
N ARG A 172 -6.95 -11.71 -9.40
CA ARG A 172 -6.21 -10.83 -8.48
C ARG A 172 -4.74 -10.65 -8.88
N ILE A 173 -4.09 -11.67 -9.42
CA ILE A 173 -2.66 -11.61 -9.82
C ILE A 173 -2.39 -10.63 -10.96
N LYS A 174 -3.42 -10.23 -11.71
CA LYS A 174 -3.32 -9.22 -12.78
C LYS A 174 -3.33 -7.79 -12.24
N ASN A 175 -3.80 -7.57 -11.01
CA ASN A 175 -3.86 -6.26 -10.38
C ASN A 175 -2.57 -5.97 -9.58
N ILE A 176 -1.46 -5.83 -10.31
CA ILE A 176 -0.13 -5.57 -9.76
C ILE A 176 0.51 -4.35 -10.42
N THR A 177 1.49 -3.74 -9.77
CA THR A 177 2.22 -2.58 -10.32
C THR A 177 3.59 -2.98 -10.86
N PRO A 178 4.25 -2.12 -11.66
CA PRO A 178 5.65 -2.27 -12.05
C PRO A 178 6.65 -2.52 -10.93
N SER A 179 6.30 -2.19 -9.69
CA SER A 179 7.17 -2.44 -8.54
C SER A 179 7.00 -3.83 -7.90
N SER A 180 6.00 -4.60 -8.35
CA SER A 180 5.75 -5.95 -7.87
C SER A 180 6.91 -6.90 -8.23
N PRO A 181 7.28 -7.84 -7.35
CA PRO A 181 8.23 -8.90 -7.66
C PRO A 181 7.75 -9.85 -8.76
N LEU A 182 6.43 -9.91 -9.00
CA LEU A 182 5.82 -10.71 -10.05
C LEU A 182 5.63 -9.92 -11.35
N TRP A 183 6.01 -8.64 -11.38
CA TRP A 183 5.89 -7.84 -12.58
C TRP A 183 6.80 -8.37 -13.70
N ARG A 184 6.20 -8.66 -14.86
CA ARG A 184 6.91 -9.05 -16.08
C ARG A 184 6.64 -8.02 -17.17
N PRO A 185 7.65 -7.26 -17.63
CA PRO A 185 7.47 -6.25 -18.67
C PRO A 185 6.94 -6.76 -20.01
N SER A 186 7.04 -8.08 -20.28
CA SER A 186 6.72 -8.70 -21.56
C SER A 186 5.34 -9.37 -21.64
N GLU A 187 4.51 -9.26 -20.60
CA GLU A 187 3.21 -9.97 -20.49
C GLU A 187 1.99 -9.02 -20.49
N ILE A 188 2.15 -7.79 -20.99
CA ILE A 188 1.08 -6.77 -21.13
C ILE A 188 0.95 -6.36 -22.59
#